data_AF-W7BHQ8-F1
#
_entry.id   AF-W7BHQ8-F1
#
_cell.length_a   1.000
_cell.length_b   1.000
_cell.length_c   1.000
_cell.angle_alpha   90.00
_cell.angle_beta   90.00
_cell.angle_gamma   90.00
#
_symmetry.space_group_name_H-M   'P 1'
#
loop_
_entity.id
_entity.type
_entity.pdbx_description
1 polymer ?
#
loop_
_entity_poly.entity_id
_entity_poly.type
_entity_poly.pdbx_seq_one_letter_code
_entity_poly.pdbx_strand_id
1 'polypeptide(L)'
;MAGAVPASEILAYRIIWSFVFMVAIIAILGKTKEVWTEIISILKRPKLIVAISVASVLITANWFIFIFTVNDGHVISASLGYYINPLVNVLLATVFLKEKLSRGEMLAVLSAAIGVLILAIHQGIFPWAAISMAVTFGLYGLIKKISTHQRVGWAND
;
A
#
# COMPACT_ATOMS: atom_id res chain seq x y z
N MET A 1 13.97 -24.18 -19.91
CA MET A 1 13.38 -24.25 -18.57
C MET A 1 14.01 -23.15 -17.72
N ALA A 2 13.50 -21.92 -17.78
CA ALA A 2 13.93 -20.88 -16.85
C ALA A 2 13.26 -21.22 -15.51
N GLY A 3 14.06 -21.57 -14.50
CA GLY A 3 13.54 -21.88 -13.16
C GLY A 3 12.72 -20.70 -12.67
N ALA A 4 11.45 -20.95 -12.34
CA ALA A 4 10.56 -19.93 -11.81
C ALA A 4 11.13 -19.42 -10.50
N VAL A 5 11.70 -18.20 -10.52
CA VAL A 5 12.22 -17.56 -9.31
C VAL A 5 11.05 -17.39 -8.33
N PRO A 6 11.15 -17.91 -7.10
CA PRO A 6 10.09 -17.79 -6.11
C PRO A 6 9.67 -16.33 -5.89
N ALA A 7 8.37 -16.11 -5.67
CA ALA A 7 7.83 -14.76 -5.42
C ALA A 7 8.50 -14.07 -4.22
N SER A 8 8.90 -14.85 -3.21
CA SER A 8 9.67 -14.38 -2.04
C SER A 8 11.04 -13.85 -2.41
N GLU A 9 11.77 -14.52 -3.31
CA GLU A 9 13.10 -14.09 -3.75
C GLU A 9 13.00 -12.80 -4.57
N ILE A 10 12.04 -12.72 -5.50
CA ILE A 10 11.80 -11.51 -6.30
C ILE A 10 11.50 -10.32 -5.36
N LEU A 11 10.67 -10.54 -4.34
CA LEU A 11 10.33 -9.52 -3.37
C LEU A 11 11.54 -9.11 -2.52
N ALA A 12 12.32 -10.08 -2.03
CA ALA A 12 13.53 -9.81 -1.24
C ALA A 12 14.54 -8.97 -2.02
N TYR A 13 14.83 -9.33 -3.28
CA TYR A 13 15.69 -8.53 -4.16
C TYR A 13 15.19 -7.11 -4.33
N ARG A 14 13.87 -6.93 -4.54
CA ARG A 14 13.28 -5.59 -4.65
C ARG A 14 13.47 -4.77 -3.38
N ILE A 15 13.27 -5.37 -2.20
CA ILE A 15 13.43 -4.68 -0.91
C ILE A 15 14.90 -4.28 -0.71
N ILE A 16 15.83 -5.21 -0.94
CA ILE A 16 17.28 -4.95 -0.78
C ILE A 16 17.71 -3.82 -1.71
N TRP A 17 17.35 -3.88 -3.00
CA TRP A 17 17.73 -2.85 -3.96
C TRP A 17 17.07 -1.51 -3.68
N SER A 18 15.80 -1.50 -3.24
CA SER A 18 15.13 -0.26 -2.82
C SER A 18 15.82 0.36 -1.61
N PHE A 19 16.26 -0.45 -0.66
CA PHE A 19 17.00 0.01 0.51
C PHE A 19 18.38 0.57 0.13
N VAL A 20 19.17 -0.17 -0.65
CA VAL A 20 20.48 0.28 -1.15
C VAL A 20 20.34 1.60 -1.92
N PHE A 21 19.35 1.69 -2.80
CA PHE A 21 19.09 2.88 -3.60
C PHE A 21 18.66 4.08 -2.73
N MET A 22 17.81 3.85 -1.73
CA MET A 22 17.41 4.88 -0.78
C MET A 22 18.60 5.40 0.03
N VAL A 23 19.46 4.52 0.54
CA VAL A 23 20.68 4.89 1.29
C VAL A 23 21.62 5.69 0.39
N ALA A 24 21.83 5.25 -0.85
CA ALA A 24 22.65 5.96 -1.82
C ALA A 24 22.12 7.38 -2.09
N ILE A 25 20.80 7.54 -2.31
CA ILE A 25 20.18 8.86 -2.49
C ILE A 25 20.39 9.76 -1.26
N ILE A 26 20.16 9.23 -0.06
CA ILE A 26 20.33 10.01 1.18
C ILE A 26 21.79 10.48 1.33
N ALA A 27 22.75 9.62 0.99
CA ALA A 27 24.17 9.95 1.02
C ALA A 27 24.53 11.03 -0.02
N ILE A 28 24.05 10.89 -1.26
CA ILE A 28 24.28 11.86 -2.34
C ILE A 28 23.67 13.24 -1.99
N LEU A 29 22.48 13.26 -1.41
CA LEU A 29 21.80 14.49 -1.00
C LEU A 29 22.40 15.12 0.28
N GLY A 30 23.35 14.46 0.95
CA GLY A 30 23.96 14.94 2.19
C GLY A 30 23.00 14.99 3.39
N LYS A 31 21.83 14.34 3.30
CA LYS A 31 20.77 14.40 4.32
C LYS A 31 20.91 13.36 5.42
N THR A 32 22.05 12.70 5.53
CA THR A 32 22.29 11.59 6.46
C THR A 32 22.03 12.00 7.91
N LYS A 33 22.44 13.20 8.34
CA LYS A 33 22.22 13.71 9.71
C LYS A 33 20.75 13.97 10.03
N GLU A 34 20.01 14.57 9.08
CA GLU A 34 18.57 14.82 9.22
C GLU A 34 17.80 13.50 9.38
N VAL A 35 18.09 12.53 8.50
CA VAL A 35 17.46 11.20 8.54
C VAL A 35 17.77 10.47 9.84
N TRP A 36 19.02 10.50 10.32
CA TRP A 36 19.39 9.90 11.59
C TRP A 36 18.64 10.52 12.78
N THR A 37 18.51 11.85 12.78
CA THR A 37 17.77 12.57 13.83
C THR A 37 16.29 12.17 13.81
N GLU A 38 15.71 12.05 12.62
CA GLU A 38 14.32 11.61 12.43
C GLU A 38 14.10 10.17 12.89
N ILE A 39 15.02 9.25 12.57
CA ILE A 39 14.96 7.86 13.04
C ILE A 39 14.95 7.80 14.57
N ILE A 40 15.84 8.54 15.23
CA ILE A 40 15.90 8.60 16.70
C ILE A 40 14.60 9.18 17.27
N SER A 41 14.04 10.21 16.64
CA SER A 41 12.74 10.80 17.02
C SER A 41 11.60 9.78 16.94
N ILE A 42 11.55 8.99 15.86
CA ILE A 42 10.55 7.94 15.67
C ILE A 42 10.72 6.82 16.71
N LEU A 43 11.96 6.43 17.02
CA LEU A 43 12.26 5.40 18.03
C LEU A 43 11.78 5.77 19.44
N LYS A 44 11.61 7.06 19.73
CA LYS A 44 11.04 7.55 21.00
C LYS A 44 9.51 7.51 21.03
N ARG A 45 8.84 7.23 19.90
CA ARG A 45 7.38 7.25 19.74
C ARG A 45 6.84 5.84 19.48
N PRO A 46 6.56 5.02 20.53
CA PRO A 46 6.21 3.60 20.36
C PRO A 46 4.97 3.37 19.49
N LYS A 47 3.96 4.24 19.58
CA LYS A 47 2.76 4.18 18.72
C LYS A 47 3.10 4.33 17.24
N LEU A 48 4.04 5.22 16.91
CA LEU A 48 4.46 5.47 15.54
C LEU A 48 5.29 4.31 14.99
N ILE A 49 6.15 3.70 15.81
CA ILE A 49 6.91 2.49 15.44
C ILE A 49 5.94 1.37 15.09
N VAL A 50 4.97 1.07 15.97
CA VAL A 50 3.98 0.01 15.73
C VAL A 50 3.21 0.30 14.43
N ALA A 51 2.75 1.53 14.23
CA ALA A 51 2.04 1.91 13.01
C ALA A 51 2.89 1.72 11.74
N ILE A 52 4.16 2.15 11.77
CA ILE A 52 5.08 1.97 10.64
C ILE A 52 5.38 0.48 10.39
N SER A 53 5.57 -0.32 11.45
CA SER A 53 5.80 -1.77 11.33
C SER A 53 4.59 -2.49 10.74
N VAL A 54 3.37 -2.19 11.21
CA VAL A 54 2.15 -2.77 10.64
C VAL A 54 1.97 -2.33 9.19
N ALA A 55 2.19 -1.06 8.88
CA ALA A 55 2.15 -0.55 7.51
C ALA A 55 3.17 -1.26 6.60
N SER A 56 4.38 -1.51 7.10
CA SER A 56 5.45 -2.27 6.43
C SER A 56 5.02 -3.71 6.12
N VAL A 57 4.41 -4.41 7.09
CA VAL A 57 3.93 -5.78 6.87
C VAL A 57 2.82 -5.81 5.83
N LEU A 58 1.86 -4.88 5.91
CA LEU A 58 0.74 -4.80 4.96
C LEU A 58 1.20 -4.55 3.53
N ILE A 59 2.11 -3.60 3.32
CA ILE A 59 2.62 -3.31 1.97
C ILE A 59 3.51 -4.44 1.43
N THR A 60 4.23 -5.14 2.31
CA THR A 60 5.02 -6.33 1.95
C THR A 60 4.11 -7.48 1.54
N ALA A 61 3.08 -7.77 2.33
CA ALA A 61 2.07 -8.78 2.01
C ALA A 61 1.35 -8.45 0.69
N ASN A 62 1.01 -7.18 0.46
CA ASN A 62 0.40 -6.71 -0.77
C ASN A 62 1.28 -7.04 -2.00
N TRP A 63 2.56 -6.65 -1.96
CA TRP A 63 3.50 -6.96 -3.04
C TRP A 63 3.74 -8.46 -3.22
N PHE A 64 3.79 -9.22 -2.13
CA PHE A 64 3.90 -10.67 -2.18
C PHE A 64 2.72 -11.29 -2.92
N ILE A 65 1.48 -10.92 -2.53
CA ILE A 65 0.25 -11.41 -3.20
C ILE A 65 0.28 -11.04 -4.68
N PHE A 66 0.68 -9.82 -5.02
CA PHE A 66 0.80 -9.40 -6.41
C PHE A 66 1.77 -10.28 -7.20
N ILE A 67 3.01 -10.44 -6.72
CA ILE A 67 4.04 -11.21 -7.41
C ILE A 67 3.62 -12.68 -7.51
N PHE A 68 3.09 -13.24 -6.42
CA PHE A 68 2.56 -14.61 -6.38
C PHE A 68 1.47 -14.82 -7.42
N THR A 69 0.46 -13.94 -7.44
CA THR A 69 -0.69 -14.03 -8.36
C THR A 69 -0.26 -13.91 -9.82
N VAL A 70 0.68 -13.01 -10.12
CA VAL A 70 1.22 -12.86 -11.47
C VAL A 70 2.05 -14.07 -11.89
N ASN A 71 2.87 -14.61 -10.99
CA ASN A 71 3.70 -15.79 -11.27
C ASN A 71 2.84 -17.05 -11.50
N ASP A 72 1.71 -17.14 -10.81
CA ASP A 72 0.70 -18.20 -10.98
C ASP A 72 -0.19 -18.02 -12.24
N GLY A 73 0.11 -17.02 -13.09
CA GLY A 73 -0.62 -16.78 -14.35
C GLY A 73 -1.92 -15.99 -14.20
N HIS A 74 -2.32 -15.63 -12.98
CA HIS A 74 -3.57 -14.90 -12.68
C HIS A 74 -3.42 -13.37 -12.84
N VAL A 75 -2.81 -12.92 -13.94
CA VAL A 75 -2.49 -11.51 -14.17
C VAL A 75 -3.73 -10.61 -14.21
N ILE A 76 -4.86 -11.11 -14.73
CA ILE A 76 -6.12 -10.35 -14.79
C ILE A 76 -6.67 -10.11 -13.37
N SER A 77 -6.62 -11.13 -12.50
CA SER A 77 -7.00 -10.98 -11.08
C SER A 77 -6.09 -9.98 -10.36
N ALA A 78 -4.78 -9.97 -10.68
CA ALA A 78 -3.83 -9.02 -10.13
C ALA A 78 -4.17 -7.56 -10.54
N SER A 79 -4.44 -7.33 -11.82
CA SER A 79 -4.84 -6.02 -12.34
C SER A 79 -6.17 -5.54 -11.76
N LEU A 80 -7.14 -6.45 -11.60
CA LEU A 80 -8.42 -6.12 -10.98
C LEU A 80 -8.25 -5.60 -9.54
N GLY A 81 -7.29 -6.17 -8.78
CA GLY A 81 -6.94 -5.66 -7.45
C GLY A 81 -6.54 -4.18 -7.46
N TYR A 82 -5.71 -3.77 -8.43
CA TYR A 82 -5.31 -2.37 -8.56
C TYR A 82 -6.46 -1.44 -8.92
N TYR A 83 -7.48 -1.91 -9.65
CA TYR A 83 -8.68 -1.12 -9.90
C TYR A 83 -9.61 -1.02 -8.68
N ILE A 84 -9.59 -2.02 -7.80
CA ILE A 84 -10.36 -2.00 -6.54
C ILE A 84 -9.67 -1.08 -5.50
N ASN A 85 -8.34 -0.96 -5.50
CA ASN A 85 -7.58 -0.19 -4.51
C ASN A 85 -8.12 1.24 -4.27
N PRO A 86 -8.37 2.09 -5.30
CA PRO A 86 -8.92 3.42 -5.08
C PRO A 86 -10.29 3.42 -4.40
N LEU A 87 -11.17 2.48 -4.76
CA LEU A 87 -12.51 2.37 -4.16
C LEU A 87 -12.41 2.02 -2.67
N VAL A 88 -11.57 1.06 -2.32
CA VAL A 88 -11.35 0.67 -0.92
C VAL A 88 -10.68 1.79 -0.13
N ASN A 89 -9.70 2.49 -0.71
CA ASN A 89 -9.08 3.65 -0.08
C ASN A 89 -10.10 4.76 0.23
N VAL A 90 -10.97 5.09 -0.73
CA VAL A 90 -12.02 6.09 -0.54
C VAL A 90 -13.03 5.64 0.52
N LEU A 91 -13.46 4.38 0.47
CA LEU A 91 -14.37 3.81 1.47
C LEU A 91 -13.76 3.87 2.88
N LEU A 92 -12.51 3.44 3.05
CA LEU A 92 -11.83 3.51 4.34
C LEU A 92 -11.63 4.95 4.80
N ALA A 93 -11.29 5.88 3.90
CA ALA A 93 -11.12 7.27 4.25
C ALA A 93 -12.43 7.93 4.70
N THR A 94 -13.51 7.73 3.96
CA THR A 94 -14.85 8.24 4.32
C THR A 94 -15.34 7.68 5.65
N VAL A 95 -15.14 6.39 5.92
CA VAL A 95 -15.60 5.73 7.15
C VAL A 95 -14.75 6.12 8.36
N PHE A 96 -13.42 6.01 8.26
CA PHE A 96 -12.51 6.19 9.41
C PHE A 96 -12.04 7.62 9.62
N LEU A 97 -11.85 8.39 8.54
CA LEU A 97 -11.39 9.78 8.60
C LEU A 97 -12.55 10.78 8.50
N LYS A 98 -13.78 10.29 8.30
CA LYS A 98 -15.00 11.11 8.16
C LYS A 98 -14.88 12.18 7.08
N GLU A 99 -14.08 11.90 6.05
CA GLU A 99 -13.94 12.78 4.90
C GLU A 99 -15.24 12.78 4.10
N LYS A 100 -15.75 13.97 3.78
CA LYS A 100 -16.97 14.13 2.97
C LYS A 100 -16.58 14.15 1.50
N LEU A 101 -17.13 13.23 0.73
CA LEU A 101 -17.02 13.26 -0.73
C LEU A 101 -17.95 14.33 -1.29
N SER A 102 -17.42 15.13 -2.20
CA SER A 102 -18.22 15.98 -3.07
C SER A 102 -19.11 15.14 -3.98
N ARG A 103 -20.15 15.76 -4.56
CA ARG A 103 -21.05 15.09 -5.51
C ARG A 103 -20.30 14.56 -6.74
N GLY A 104 -19.27 15.27 -7.20
CA GLY A 104 -18.43 14.84 -8.32
C GLY A 104 -17.58 13.60 -8.00
N GLU A 105 -16.96 13.58 -6.81
CA GLU A 105 -16.19 12.42 -6.35
C GLU A 105 -17.08 11.19 -6.15
N MET A 106 -18.29 11.38 -5.62
CA MET A 106 -19.26 10.28 -5.50
C MET A 106 -19.61 9.68 -6.87
N LEU A 107 -19.88 10.51 -7.88
CA LEU A 107 -20.15 10.03 -9.24
C LEU A 107 -18.95 9.29 -9.85
N ALA A 108 -17.72 9.78 -9.62
CA ALA A 108 -16.51 9.12 -10.07
C ALA A 108 -16.32 7.74 -9.40
N VAL A 109 -16.52 7.66 -8.08
CA VAL A 109 -16.45 6.41 -7.30
C VAL A 109 -17.50 5.41 -7.78
N LEU A 110 -18.74 5.84 -7.98
CA LEU A 110 -19.81 4.98 -8.50
C LEU A 110 -19.48 4.47 -9.91
N SER A 111 -18.98 5.33 -10.78
CA SER A 111 -18.58 4.95 -12.15
C SER A 111 -17.44 3.92 -12.14
N ALA A 112 -16.42 4.14 -11.30
CA ALA A 112 -15.33 3.19 -11.11
C ALA A 112 -15.81 1.85 -10.50
N ALA A 113 -16.73 1.90 -9.54
CA ALA A 113 -17.33 0.69 -8.94
C ALA A 113 -18.10 -0.15 -9.98
N ILE A 114 -18.86 0.49 -10.87
CA ILE A 114 -19.55 -0.20 -11.96
C ILE A 114 -18.55 -0.87 -12.90
N GLY A 115 -17.49 -0.16 -13.31
CA GLY A 115 -16.45 -0.73 -14.18
C GLY A 115 -15.76 -1.94 -13.55
N VAL A 116 -15.41 -1.85 -12.27
CA VAL A 116 -14.83 -2.97 -11.50
C VAL A 116 -15.79 -4.15 -11.41
N LEU A 117 -17.09 -3.92 -11.17
CA LEU A 117 -18.09 -4.98 -11.11
C LEU A 117 -18.23 -5.71 -12.45
N ILE A 118 -18.26 -4.97 -13.56
CA ILE A 118 -18.31 -5.55 -14.91
C ILE A 118 -17.08 -6.44 -15.15
N LEU A 119 -15.89 -5.95 -14.84
CA LEU A 119 -14.65 -6.72 -14.98
C LEU A 119 -14.63 -7.96 -14.08
N ALA A 120 -15.13 -7.84 -12.85
CA ALA A 120 -15.20 -8.96 -11.90
C ALA A 120 -16.16 -10.06 -12.38
N ILE A 121 -17.35 -9.68 -12.88
CA ILE A 121 -18.33 -10.63 -13.42
C ILE A 121 -17.77 -11.31 -14.68
N HIS A 122 -17.13 -10.54 -15.57
CA HIS A 122 -16.55 -11.08 -16.80
C HIS A 122 -15.44 -12.11 -16.53
N GLN A 123 -14.69 -11.94 -15.43
CA GLN A 123 -13.61 -12.85 -15.07
C GLN A 123 -14.12 -14.25 -14.67
N GLY A 124 -15.38 -14.39 -14.24
CA GLY A 124 -16.03 -15.68 -13.92
C GLY A 124 -15.43 -16.46 -12.74
N ILE A 125 -14.29 -16.02 -12.19
CA ILE A 125 -13.54 -16.64 -11.11
C ILE A 125 -13.57 -15.72 -9.88
N PHE A 126 -13.68 -16.30 -8.69
CA PHE A 126 -13.67 -15.54 -7.44
C PHE A 126 -12.33 -14.80 -7.28
N PRO A 127 -12.33 -13.44 -7.21
CA PRO A 127 -11.11 -12.65 -7.30
C PRO A 127 -10.44 -12.46 -5.93
N TRP A 128 -10.05 -13.58 -5.29
CA TRP A 128 -9.46 -13.58 -3.94
C TRP A 128 -8.21 -12.70 -3.85
N ALA A 129 -7.36 -12.72 -4.86
CA ALA A 129 -6.13 -11.93 -4.92
C ALA A 129 -6.45 -10.43 -4.98
N ALA A 130 -7.43 -10.06 -5.81
CA ALA A 130 -7.88 -8.68 -5.96
C ALA A 130 -8.40 -8.10 -4.63
N ILE A 131 -9.22 -8.87 -3.92
CA ILE A 131 -9.77 -8.50 -2.61
C ILE A 131 -8.64 -8.40 -1.58
N SER A 132 -7.74 -9.39 -1.53
CA SER A 132 -6.63 -9.41 -0.57
C SER A 132 -5.67 -8.24 -0.78
N MET A 133 -5.37 -7.90 -2.03
CA MET A 133 -4.58 -6.70 -2.35
C MET A 133 -5.30 -5.41 -1.98
N ALA A 134 -6.60 -5.31 -2.28
CA ALA A 134 -7.38 -4.12 -1.94
C ALA A 134 -7.46 -3.86 -0.44
N VAL A 135 -7.68 -4.92 0.36
CA VAL A 135 -7.72 -4.80 1.82
C VAL A 135 -6.34 -4.44 2.38
N THR A 136 -5.28 -5.15 1.97
CA THR A 136 -3.92 -4.87 2.47
C THR A 136 -3.45 -3.46 2.11
N PHE A 137 -3.67 -3.03 0.86
CA PHE A 137 -3.31 -1.69 0.41
C PHE A 137 -4.16 -0.61 1.08
N GLY A 138 -5.47 -0.87 1.23
CA GLY A 138 -6.41 0.00 1.92
C GLY A 138 -6.02 0.29 3.36
N LEU A 139 -5.74 -0.76 4.12
CA LEU A 139 -5.30 -0.66 5.51
C LEU A 139 -3.93 0.03 5.62
N TYR A 140 -2.99 -0.29 4.73
CA TYR A 140 -1.70 0.41 4.65
C TYR A 140 -1.90 1.93 4.44
N GLY A 141 -2.75 2.31 3.48
CA GLY A 141 -3.07 3.71 3.19
C GLY A 141 -3.69 4.43 4.39
N LEU A 142 -4.65 3.77 5.06
CA LEU A 142 -5.31 4.29 6.24
C LEU A 142 -4.32 4.52 7.40
N ILE A 143 -3.49 3.52 7.72
CA ILE A 143 -2.49 3.61 8.78
C ILE A 143 -1.49 4.74 8.49
N LYS A 144 -1.02 4.83 7.25
CA LYS A 144 -0.10 5.90 6.81
C LYS A 144 -0.72 7.28 7.01
N LYS A 145 -1.99 7.44 6.63
CA LYS A 145 -2.71 8.72 6.76
C LYS A 145 -2.92 9.11 8.22
N ILE A 146 -3.35 8.17 9.07
CA ILE A 146 -3.49 8.38 10.53
C ILE A 146 -2.14 8.72 11.16
N SER A 147 -1.08 8.00 10.81
CA SER A 147 0.27 8.21 11.36
C SER A 147 0.84 9.58 10.97
N THR A 148 0.51 10.06 9.77
CA THR A 148 0.90 11.40 9.32
C THR A 148 0.15 12.49 10.09
N HIS A 149 -1.15 12.33 10.32
CA HIS A 149 -1.91 13.25 11.19
C HIS A 149 -1.40 13.24 12.64
N GLN A 150 -1.08 12.07 13.19
CA GLN A 150 -0.42 11.99 14.49
C GLN A 150 0.94 12.69 14.46
N ARG A 151 1.75 12.53 13.43
CA ARG A 151 3.03 13.23 13.35
C ARG A 151 2.89 14.76 13.36
N VAL A 152 1.88 15.32 12.70
CA VAL A 152 1.62 16.77 12.67
C VAL A 152 1.03 17.27 14.00
N GLY A 153 0.13 16.51 14.63
CA GLY A 153 -0.46 16.90 15.92
C GLY A 153 0.57 17.08 17.03
N TRP A 154 1.65 16.30 17.01
CA TRP A 154 2.70 16.34 18.04
C TRP A 154 3.85 17.32 17.70
N ALA A 155 3.73 18.09 16.61
CA ALA A 155 4.65 19.18 16.29
C ALA A 155 4.11 20.55 16.74
N ASN A 156 2.85 20.59 17.18
CA ASN A 156 2.13 21.78 17.62
C ASN A 156 1.85 21.80 19.15
N ASP A 157 2.36 20.80 19.88
CA ASP A 157 2.34 20.70 21.35
C ASP A 157 3.79 20.72 21.87
#